data_AF-A0A522SPK0-F1
#
_entry.id   AF-A0A522SPK0-F1
#
_cell.length_a   1.000
_cell.length_b   1.000
_cell.length_c   1.000
_cell.angle_alpha   90.00
_cell.angle_beta   90.00
_cell.angle_gamma   90.00
#
_symmetry.space_group_name_H-M   'P 1'
#
loop_
_entity.id
_entity.type
_entity.pdbx_description
1 polymer ?
#
loop_
_entity_poly.entity_id
_entity_poly.type
_entity_poly.pdbx_seq_one_letter_code
_entity_poly.pdbx_strand_id
1 'polypeptide(L)'
;MSPPYNRSEQLRAVWPWLPLWAVVALLAIFSHGPMPLYSTRTLAVAWEMWNQGHWLVPHINGLPYSEKAPLLFWLIHAGWFAFGVNDVWPRVLEVLVGGTQLVLVSLLARRLFPQRPWMAKAAPWMLLAFGYAFLFGLQIMYDVLLAVWTLAALLCLTPKAQRSEPRWLLFGLCVGFGLLTKGPVMLLHVVFPWLLGPLWNDWAGQHRARWYGRGLLALLLGGAMLLAWALPAGYSGGGAYRQRLFFTQTAGRVVDKLAQGKDLQNHAEPIWFYLLWLPVMLFPFSGWPRAWLAVTALRRPLEAGLRFALCWLLPTFLMLSLISGKQLYYPLPELGGITLLLAGAIAVLRERRPNLAYNGWLGTWPLGVGGIAFAVALFLLPLLVAGNHLHGEWADAAAPYSRYFSVVFLLLGALLLLRGRGELRRLAVAGLIGVLALNTLFTLTLWPRYDLRPAARLLGAADQANQAIAFLGNYEGQFHFEGRLTRPITELLGNPVVQNQAVQDFARAHPNGLIVLHVHRPDANDLRYALLAQPFRSSWLVVWPATSLADLRAGLIPPEPAQPTRIYPADDWRYRVQP
;
A
#
# COMPACT_ATOMS: atom_id res chain seq x y z
N MET A 1 0.47 -44.52 -4.94
CA MET A 1 1.41 -43.93 -3.94
C MET A 1 2.25 -42.88 -4.65
N SER A 2 2.01 -41.60 -4.40
CA SER A 2 2.83 -40.52 -4.98
C SER A 2 4.08 -40.32 -4.13
N PRO A 3 5.28 -40.15 -4.70
CA PRO A 3 6.51 -40.06 -3.92
C PRO A 3 6.50 -38.81 -3.02
N PRO A 4 7.09 -38.89 -1.81
CA PRO A 4 7.22 -37.73 -0.94
C PRO A 4 8.14 -36.71 -1.62
N TYR A 5 7.58 -35.58 -2.03
CA TYR A 5 8.28 -34.47 -2.66
C TYR A 5 9.47 -34.04 -1.78
N ASN A 6 10.70 -34.25 -2.26
CA ASN A 6 11.93 -34.03 -1.50
C ASN A 6 12.12 -32.52 -1.22
N ARG A 7 12.69 -32.14 -0.06
CA ARG A 7 12.91 -30.73 0.32
C ARG A 7 13.68 -29.94 -0.76
N SER A 8 14.54 -30.61 -1.51
CA SER A 8 15.30 -30.08 -2.65
C SER A 8 14.42 -29.60 -3.81
N GLU A 9 13.29 -30.26 -4.09
CA GLU A 9 12.37 -29.83 -5.15
C GLU A 9 11.55 -28.60 -4.75
N GLN A 10 11.28 -28.43 -3.45
CA GLN A 10 10.62 -27.22 -2.94
C GLN A 10 11.54 -26.00 -3.08
N LEU A 11 12.83 -26.14 -2.77
CA LEU A 11 13.82 -25.08 -2.97
C LEU A 11 13.97 -24.73 -4.47
N ARG A 12 14.01 -25.73 -5.35
CA ARG A 12 14.04 -25.52 -6.82
C ARG A 12 12.78 -24.84 -7.36
N ALA A 13 11.62 -25.04 -6.72
CA ALA A 13 10.37 -24.39 -7.10
C ALA A 13 10.33 -22.90 -6.71
N VAL A 14 11.06 -22.50 -5.66
CA VAL A 14 11.17 -21.12 -5.16
C VAL A 14 12.28 -20.33 -5.88
N TRP A 15 13.30 -21.05 -6.35
CA TRP A 15 14.54 -20.52 -6.93
C TRP A 15 14.42 -19.39 -7.98
N PRO A 16 13.47 -19.40 -8.93
CA PRO A 16 13.51 -18.39 -10.00
C PRO A 16 12.71 -17.10 -9.70
N TRP A 17 11.68 -17.12 -8.87
CA TRP A 17 10.80 -15.96 -8.66
C TRP A 17 11.04 -15.23 -7.34
N LEU A 18 11.48 -15.92 -6.27
CA LEU A 18 11.70 -15.26 -4.98
C LEU A 18 12.94 -14.37 -4.98
N PRO A 19 14.10 -14.79 -5.52
CA PRO A 19 15.25 -13.89 -5.67
C PRO A 19 14.95 -12.72 -6.61
N LEU A 20 14.23 -12.97 -7.72
CA LEU A 20 13.82 -11.92 -8.63
C LEU A 20 12.91 -10.89 -7.94
N TRP A 21 11.91 -11.35 -7.18
CA TRP A 21 11.08 -10.49 -6.35
C TRP A 21 11.94 -9.67 -5.38
N ALA A 22 12.83 -10.32 -4.62
CA ALA A 22 13.66 -9.65 -3.63
C ALA A 22 14.52 -8.55 -4.27
N VAL A 23 15.21 -8.85 -5.37
CA VAL A 23 16.04 -7.87 -6.09
C VAL A 23 15.20 -6.71 -6.61
N VAL A 24 14.09 -6.99 -7.33
CA VAL A 24 13.27 -5.93 -7.92
C VAL A 24 12.57 -5.08 -6.86
N ALA A 25 12.03 -5.71 -5.81
CA ALA A 25 11.38 -5.02 -4.70
C ALA A 25 12.36 -4.16 -3.90
N LEU A 26 13.57 -4.66 -3.62
CA LEU A 26 14.63 -3.88 -2.95
C LEU A 26 15.07 -2.69 -3.81
N LEU A 27 15.30 -2.89 -5.11
CA LEU A 27 15.66 -1.80 -6.01
C LEU A 27 14.56 -0.72 -6.04
N ALA A 28 13.29 -1.11 -6.15
CA ALA A 28 12.17 -0.16 -6.19
C ALA A 28 12.00 0.59 -4.85
N ILE A 29 11.93 -0.11 -3.71
CA ILE A 29 11.65 0.51 -2.41
C ILE A 29 12.80 1.41 -1.89
N PHE A 30 14.03 1.18 -2.37
CA PHE A 30 15.19 2.01 -2.07
C PHE A 30 15.52 3.02 -3.17
N SER A 31 14.79 3.05 -4.29
CA SER A 31 14.96 4.08 -5.32
C SER A 31 14.63 5.49 -4.79
N HIS A 32 13.69 5.58 -3.84
CA HIS A 32 13.29 6.83 -3.21
C HIS A 32 13.02 6.66 -1.71
N GLY A 33 12.73 7.75 -1.00
CA GLY A 33 12.37 7.74 0.42
C GLY A 33 11.00 7.11 0.71
N PRO A 34 10.56 7.06 1.99
CA PRO A 34 9.24 6.56 2.36
C PRO A 34 8.17 7.52 1.81
N MET A 35 7.15 6.99 1.14
CA MET A 35 6.11 7.81 0.54
C MET A 35 5.31 8.59 1.59
N PRO A 36 5.08 9.92 1.41
CA PRO A 36 4.25 10.72 2.29
C PRO A 36 2.83 10.18 2.45
N LEU A 37 2.23 10.42 3.63
CA LEU A 37 0.86 10.04 4.02
C LEU A 37 0.58 8.54 4.18
N TYR A 38 1.38 7.69 3.53
CA TYR A 38 1.39 6.25 3.73
C TYR A 38 2.52 5.89 4.70
N SER A 39 3.71 5.65 4.15
CA SER A 39 4.87 5.16 4.89
C SER A 39 5.33 6.13 5.97
N THR A 40 5.33 7.45 5.72
CA THR A 40 5.75 8.45 6.72
C THR A 40 4.85 8.45 7.94
N ARG A 41 3.53 8.27 7.76
CA ARG A 41 2.56 8.25 8.86
C ARG A 41 2.73 7.01 9.73
N THR A 42 2.90 5.84 9.13
CA THR A 42 3.17 4.61 9.88
C THR A 42 4.50 4.67 10.61
N LEU A 43 5.54 5.23 9.98
CA LEU A 43 6.84 5.44 10.62
C LEU A 43 6.78 6.49 11.74
N ALA A 44 5.98 7.54 11.61
CA ALA A 44 5.77 8.54 12.66
C ALA A 44 5.15 7.91 13.92
N VAL A 45 4.14 7.07 13.76
CA VAL A 45 3.54 6.35 14.90
C VAL A 45 4.55 5.42 15.55
N ALA A 46 5.28 4.64 14.75
CA ALA A 46 6.32 3.75 15.26
C ALA A 46 7.41 4.54 16.00
N TRP A 47 7.83 5.69 15.46
CA TRP A 47 8.81 6.58 16.06
C TRP A 47 8.36 7.12 17.40
N GLU A 48 7.15 7.68 17.49
CA GLU A 48 6.65 8.26 18.74
C GLU A 48 6.50 7.19 19.82
N MET A 49 5.97 6.02 19.46
CA MET A 49 5.90 4.88 20.38
C MET A 49 7.30 4.48 20.90
N TRP A 50 8.29 4.46 20.01
CA TRP A 50 9.68 4.12 20.38
C TRP A 50 10.31 5.19 21.27
N ASN A 51 10.22 6.45 20.86
CA ASN A 51 10.83 7.59 21.54
C ASN A 51 10.23 7.82 22.94
N GLN A 52 8.92 7.60 23.11
CA GLN A 52 8.23 7.77 24.39
C GLN A 52 8.25 6.49 25.26
N GLY A 53 8.75 5.36 24.73
CA GLY A 53 8.68 4.06 25.43
C GLY A 53 7.25 3.50 25.58
N HIS A 54 6.33 3.93 24.71
CA HIS A 54 4.92 3.54 24.73
C HIS A 54 4.67 2.37 23.77
N TRP A 55 4.69 1.14 24.28
CA TRP A 55 4.58 -0.08 23.47
C TRP A 55 3.15 -0.56 23.23
N LEU A 56 2.23 -0.10 24.06
CA LEU A 56 0.86 -0.61 24.12
C LEU A 56 -0.13 0.25 23.34
N VAL A 57 -0.04 1.57 23.49
CA VAL A 57 -0.93 2.54 22.86
C VAL A 57 -0.17 3.24 21.73
N PRO A 58 -0.60 3.09 20.47
CA PRO A 58 -0.02 3.86 19.38
C PRO A 58 -0.25 5.36 19.60
N HIS A 59 0.74 6.20 19.27
CA HIS A 59 0.65 7.65 19.40
C HIS A 59 1.02 8.33 18.08
N ILE A 60 0.36 9.44 17.78
CA ILE A 60 0.72 10.33 16.67
C ILE A 60 0.51 11.77 17.10
N ASN A 61 1.50 12.61 16.84
CA ASN A 61 1.55 14.01 17.23
C ASN A 61 1.25 14.22 18.73
N GLY A 62 1.79 13.36 19.59
CA GLY A 62 1.57 13.41 21.05
C GLY A 62 0.21 12.94 21.54
N LEU A 63 -0.67 12.47 20.65
CA LEU A 63 -2.01 12.01 20.99
C LEU A 63 -2.18 10.50 20.77
N PRO A 64 -2.95 9.80 21.63
CA PRO A 64 -3.29 8.40 21.40
C PRO A 64 -3.98 8.17 20.05
N TYR A 65 -3.40 7.30 19.23
CA TYR A 65 -3.82 6.95 17.88
C TYR A 65 -4.57 5.61 17.89
N SER A 66 -5.89 5.66 18.10
CA SER A 66 -6.69 4.43 18.23
C SER A 66 -6.89 3.70 16.91
N GLU A 67 -6.84 4.38 15.76
CA GLU A 67 -7.34 3.88 14.46
C GLU A 67 -6.66 2.62 13.92
N LYS A 68 -5.50 2.22 14.46
CA LYS A 68 -4.70 1.09 14.00
C LYS A 68 -4.26 0.20 15.16
N ALA A 69 -4.27 -1.10 14.91
CA ALA A 69 -3.74 -2.11 15.82
C ALA A 69 -2.20 -2.20 15.71
N PRO A 70 -1.51 -2.79 16.70
CA PRO A 70 -0.10 -2.48 16.94
C PRO A 70 0.89 -3.39 16.22
N LEU A 71 0.44 -4.49 15.58
CA LEU A 71 1.35 -5.56 15.16
C LEU A 71 2.45 -5.08 14.21
N LEU A 72 2.12 -4.23 13.24
CA LEU A 72 3.11 -3.69 12.32
C LEU A 72 4.16 -2.84 13.04
N PHE A 73 3.75 -2.03 14.03
CA PHE A 73 4.68 -1.23 14.84
C PHE A 73 5.60 -2.11 15.68
N TRP A 74 5.07 -3.17 16.29
CA TRP A 74 5.87 -4.14 17.03
C TRP A 74 6.92 -4.84 16.15
N LEU A 75 6.57 -5.18 14.91
CA LEU A 75 7.53 -5.74 13.95
C LEU A 75 8.60 -4.73 13.52
N ILE A 76 8.22 -3.46 13.34
CA ILE A 76 9.17 -2.37 13.09
C ILE A 76 10.14 -2.23 14.28
N HIS A 77 9.60 -2.16 15.49
CA HIS A 77 10.40 -2.03 16.70
C HIS A 77 11.30 -3.22 16.95
N ALA A 78 10.86 -4.44 16.66
CA ALA A 78 11.69 -5.65 16.80
C ALA A 78 12.99 -5.53 15.99
N GLY A 79 12.93 -4.95 14.79
CA GLY A 79 14.14 -4.67 14.02
C GLY A 79 14.89 -3.43 14.50
N TRP A 80 14.23 -2.41 15.03
CA TRP A 80 14.93 -1.29 15.66
C TRP A 80 15.69 -1.69 16.94
N PHE A 81 15.20 -2.68 17.69
CA PHE A 81 15.96 -3.28 18.80
C PHE A 81 17.24 -3.96 18.31
N ALA A 82 17.22 -4.60 17.14
CA ALA A 82 18.36 -5.33 16.59
C ALA A 82 19.35 -4.45 15.82
N PHE A 83 18.86 -3.45 15.09
CA PHE A 83 19.61 -2.68 14.09
C PHE A 83 19.64 -1.16 14.36
N GLY A 84 19.09 -0.71 15.48
CA GLY A 84 18.88 0.71 15.77
C GLY A 84 17.74 1.32 14.96
N VAL A 85 17.32 2.54 15.32
CA VAL A 85 16.24 3.24 14.62
C VAL A 85 16.70 3.70 13.24
N ASN A 86 16.08 3.14 12.20
CA ASN A 86 16.35 3.46 10.81
C ASN A 86 15.11 3.21 9.95
N ASP A 87 15.16 3.63 8.70
CA ASP A 87 14.10 3.42 7.71
C ASP A 87 14.36 2.20 6.80
N VAL A 88 15.54 1.58 6.91
CA VAL A 88 15.96 0.40 6.14
C VAL A 88 15.18 -0.84 6.57
N TRP A 89 15.13 -1.14 7.88
CA TRP A 89 14.44 -2.32 8.40
C TRP A 89 12.95 -2.35 8.03
N PRO A 90 12.15 -1.28 8.26
CA PRO A 90 10.74 -1.27 7.88
C PRO A 90 10.51 -1.55 6.38
N ARG A 91 11.39 -1.07 5.50
CA ARG A 91 11.31 -1.34 4.06
C ARG A 91 11.68 -2.79 3.73
N VAL A 92 12.75 -3.31 4.32
CA VAL A 92 13.13 -4.73 4.16
C VAL A 92 12.01 -5.64 4.68
N LEU A 93 11.36 -5.27 5.79
CA LEU A 93 10.19 -5.97 6.32
C LEU A 93 9.07 -6.06 5.28
N GLU A 94 8.70 -4.97 4.59
CA GLU A 94 7.69 -5.01 3.52
C GLU A 94 8.07 -5.94 2.36
N VAL A 95 9.35 -5.94 1.95
CA VAL A 95 9.84 -6.87 0.92
C VAL A 95 9.68 -8.33 1.35
N LEU A 96 9.99 -8.64 2.62
CA LEU A 96 9.82 -9.97 3.21
C LEU A 96 8.35 -10.38 3.32
N VAL A 97 7.48 -9.44 3.69
CA VAL A 97 6.02 -9.63 3.75
C VAL A 97 5.49 -9.97 2.34
N GLY A 98 5.86 -9.20 1.32
CA GLY A 98 5.49 -9.49 -0.07
C GLY A 98 5.99 -10.85 -0.56
N GLY A 99 7.26 -11.20 -0.27
CA GLY A 99 7.82 -12.52 -0.60
C GLY A 99 7.10 -13.67 0.09
N THR A 100 6.65 -13.45 1.33
CA THR A 100 5.85 -14.42 2.09
C THR A 100 4.49 -14.67 1.43
N GLN A 101 3.83 -13.64 0.89
CA GLN A 101 2.58 -13.81 0.13
C GLN A 101 2.78 -14.71 -1.09
N LEU A 102 3.88 -14.54 -1.83
CA LEU A 102 4.22 -15.38 -2.99
C LEU A 102 4.39 -16.86 -2.60
N VAL A 103 5.05 -17.13 -1.46
CA VAL A 103 5.17 -18.48 -0.91
C VAL A 103 3.78 -19.03 -0.54
N LEU A 104 2.96 -18.26 0.18
CA LEU A 104 1.65 -18.70 0.64
C LEU A 104 0.68 -18.99 -0.51
N VAL A 105 0.66 -18.18 -1.57
CA VAL A 105 -0.18 -18.43 -2.75
C VAL A 105 0.28 -19.67 -3.52
N SER A 106 1.59 -19.93 -3.60
CA SER A 106 2.13 -21.18 -4.16
C SER A 106 1.65 -22.41 -3.37
N LEU A 107 1.69 -22.32 -2.03
CA LEU A 107 1.24 -23.39 -1.14
C LEU A 107 -0.28 -23.62 -1.24
N LEU A 108 -1.08 -22.55 -1.34
CA LEU A 108 -2.53 -22.64 -1.58
C LEU A 108 -2.83 -23.30 -2.92
N ALA A 109 -2.19 -22.83 -4.00
CA ALA A 109 -2.36 -23.40 -5.34
C ALA A 109 -2.06 -24.90 -5.35
N ARG A 110 -0.98 -25.33 -4.67
CA ARG A 110 -0.61 -26.74 -4.55
C ARG A 110 -1.69 -27.59 -3.87
N ARG A 111 -2.35 -27.06 -2.83
CA ARG A 111 -3.35 -27.80 -2.05
C ARG A 111 -4.73 -27.80 -2.68
N LEU A 112 -5.11 -26.69 -3.31
CA LEU A 112 -6.42 -26.51 -3.94
C LEU A 112 -6.51 -27.14 -5.33
N PHE A 113 -5.37 -27.30 -6.02
CA PHE A 113 -5.29 -27.85 -7.36
C PHE A 113 -4.26 -29.00 -7.45
N PRO A 114 -4.45 -30.09 -6.68
CA PRO A 114 -3.45 -31.17 -6.57
C PRO A 114 -3.21 -31.90 -7.90
N GLN A 115 -4.20 -31.93 -8.80
CA GLN A 115 -4.08 -32.52 -10.13
C GLN A 115 -3.27 -31.65 -11.10
N ARG A 116 -2.94 -30.40 -10.72
CA ARG A 116 -2.23 -29.45 -11.56
C ARG A 116 -1.01 -28.84 -10.86
N PRO A 117 0.06 -29.62 -10.63
CA PRO A 117 1.24 -29.18 -9.87
C PRO A 117 1.91 -27.91 -10.44
N TRP A 118 1.78 -27.66 -11.74
CA TRP A 118 2.32 -26.46 -12.38
C TRP A 118 1.72 -25.16 -11.82
N MET A 119 0.48 -25.19 -11.29
CA MET A 119 -0.18 -24.01 -10.71
C MET A 119 0.58 -23.47 -9.49
N ALA A 120 1.14 -24.36 -8.67
CA ALA A 120 1.99 -23.96 -7.55
C ALA A 120 3.25 -23.20 -8.01
N LYS A 121 3.74 -23.48 -9.22
CA LYS A 121 4.88 -22.79 -9.83
C LYS A 121 4.47 -21.52 -10.57
N ALA A 122 3.21 -21.40 -11.03
CA ALA A 122 2.73 -20.26 -11.81
C ALA A 122 2.09 -19.15 -10.96
N ALA A 123 1.42 -19.51 -9.85
CA ALA A 123 0.73 -18.54 -9.00
C ALA A 123 1.65 -17.42 -8.47
N PRO A 124 2.89 -17.69 -8.02
CA PRO A 124 3.82 -16.62 -7.62
C PRO A 124 4.13 -15.63 -8.74
N TRP A 125 4.38 -16.13 -9.96
CA TRP A 125 4.61 -15.29 -11.13
C TRP A 125 3.40 -14.41 -11.44
N MET A 126 2.19 -14.92 -11.25
CA MET A 126 0.99 -14.13 -11.48
C MET A 126 0.82 -13.05 -10.42
N LEU A 127 1.01 -13.40 -9.14
CA LEU A 127 0.83 -12.44 -8.05
C LEU A 127 1.86 -11.31 -8.11
N LEU A 128 3.14 -11.60 -8.38
CA LEU A 128 4.19 -10.58 -8.51
C LEU A 128 4.02 -9.67 -9.73
N ALA A 129 3.18 -10.06 -10.70
CA ALA A 129 2.97 -9.30 -11.92
C ALA A 129 1.95 -8.17 -11.75
N PHE A 130 1.09 -8.21 -10.73
CA PHE A 130 0.10 -7.16 -10.48
C PHE A 130 0.82 -5.85 -10.15
N GLY A 131 0.89 -4.93 -11.10
CA GLY A 131 1.70 -3.72 -10.95
C GLY A 131 1.21 -2.80 -9.85
N TYR A 132 -0.12 -2.68 -9.73
CA TYR A 132 -0.74 -1.94 -8.64
C TYR A 132 -0.39 -2.55 -7.26
N ALA A 133 -0.47 -3.88 -7.15
CA ALA A 133 -0.13 -4.60 -5.93
C ALA A 133 1.35 -4.46 -5.57
N PHE A 134 2.22 -4.49 -6.58
CA PHE A 134 3.65 -4.28 -6.41
C PHE A 134 3.92 -2.90 -5.80
N LEU A 135 3.40 -1.81 -6.39
CA LEU A 135 3.68 -0.44 -5.93
C LEU A 135 3.15 -0.16 -4.51
N PHE A 136 1.92 -0.61 -4.20
CA PHE A 136 1.37 -0.49 -2.85
C PHE A 136 2.01 -1.46 -1.85
N GLY A 137 2.45 -2.62 -2.32
CA GLY A 137 3.19 -3.61 -1.54
C GLY A 137 4.56 -3.13 -1.06
N LEU A 138 5.08 -2.04 -1.63
CA LEU A 138 6.33 -1.40 -1.21
C LEU A 138 6.11 -0.18 -0.30
N GLN A 139 4.87 0.12 0.07
CA GLN A 139 4.57 1.11 1.09
C GLN A 139 4.52 0.45 2.45
N ILE A 140 5.04 1.12 3.49
CA ILE A 140 5.01 0.61 4.86
C ILE A 140 3.58 0.76 5.38
N MET A 141 2.76 -0.28 5.17
CA MET A 141 1.31 -0.24 5.31
C MET A 141 0.75 -1.57 5.84
N TYR A 142 -0.34 -1.47 6.61
CA TYR A 142 -1.00 -2.61 7.26
C TYR A 142 -1.61 -3.64 6.28
N ASP A 143 -2.03 -3.19 5.09
CA ASP A 143 -2.75 -4.02 4.11
C ASP A 143 -1.90 -5.18 3.58
N VAL A 144 -0.60 -4.95 3.42
CA VAL A 144 0.35 -5.93 2.87
C VAL A 144 0.57 -7.05 3.89
N LEU A 145 0.73 -6.69 5.17
CA LEU A 145 0.82 -7.65 6.27
C LEU A 145 -0.51 -8.39 6.50
N LEU A 146 -1.65 -7.70 6.35
CA LEU A 146 -2.96 -8.33 6.43
C LEU A 146 -3.12 -9.43 5.38
N ALA A 147 -2.68 -9.18 4.13
CA ALA A 147 -2.73 -10.17 3.06
C ALA A 147 -1.95 -11.45 3.40
N VAL A 148 -0.79 -11.35 4.08
CA VAL A 148 -0.06 -12.52 4.60
C VAL A 148 -0.92 -13.32 5.56
N TRP A 149 -1.54 -12.67 6.54
CA TRP A 149 -2.37 -13.35 7.53
C TRP A 149 -3.65 -13.94 6.94
N THR A 150 -4.27 -13.26 5.96
CA THR A 150 -5.38 -13.80 5.18
C THR A 150 -4.98 -15.08 4.46
N LEU A 151 -3.90 -15.06 3.66
CA LEU A 151 -3.44 -16.23 2.93
C LEU A 151 -3.03 -17.38 3.86
N ALA A 152 -2.37 -17.06 4.98
CA ALA A 152 -1.97 -18.05 5.99
C ALA A 152 -3.17 -18.70 6.69
N ALA A 153 -4.18 -17.90 7.06
CA ALA A 153 -5.42 -18.39 7.65
C ALA A 153 -6.17 -19.30 6.67
N LEU A 154 -6.35 -18.86 5.42
CA LEU A 154 -6.98 -19.66 4.38
C LEU A 154 -6.21 -20.95 4.08
N LEU A 155 -4.88 -20.92 4.10
CA LEU A 155 -4.03 -22.11 3.98
C LEU A 155 -4.23 -23.09 5.15
N CYS A 156 -4.73 -22.64 6.30
CA CYS A 156 -5.07 -23.53 7.42
C CYS A 156 -6.41 -24.25 7.22
N LEU A 157 -7.33 -23.69 6.43
CA LEU A 157 -8.61 -24.31 6.06
C LEU A 157 -8.47 -25.35 4.93
N THR A 158 -7.44 -25.23 4.09
CA THR A 158 -7.22 -26.17 2.98
C THR A 158 -6.69 -27.54 3.42
N PRO A 159 -7.16 -28.64 2.80
CA PRO A 159 -6.72 -29.99 3.13
C PRO A 159 -5.25 -30.24 2.74
N LYS A 160 -4.60 -31.18 3.42
CA LYS A 160 -3.28 -31.73 3.07
C LYS A 160 -3.43 -33.20 2.65
N ALA A 161 -2.45 -33.71 1.90
CA ALA A 161 -2.45 -35.11 1.45
C ALA A 161 -2.59 -36.12 2.59
N GLN A 162 -2.00 -35.85 3.76
CA GLN A 162 -2.04 -36.73 4.94
C GLN A 162 -3.09 -36.30 5.98
N ARG A 163 -3.82 -35.20 5.76
CA ARG A 163 -4.78 -34.65 6.73
C ARG A 163 -5.86 -33.85 6.02
N SER A 164 -7.07 -34.38 5.99
CA SER A 164 -8.26 -33.70 5.45
C SER A 164 -8.79 -32.61 6.38
N GLU A 165 -8.63 -32.78 7.70
CA GLU A 165 -9.10 -31.82 8.69
C GLU A 165 -8.28 -30.51 8.69
N PRO A 166 -8.93 -29.33 8.75
CA PRO A 166 -8.26 -28.04 8.95
C PRO A 166 -7.36 -27.96 10.19
N ARG A 167 -6.45 -26.98 10.18
CA ARG A 167 -5.58 -26.67 11.32
C ARG A 167 -6.18 -25.54 12.14
N TRP A 168 -7.20 -25.85 12.94
CA TRP A 168 -8.02 -24.86 13.65
C TRP A 168 -7.23 -23.95 14.60
N LEU A 169 -6.29 -24.49 15.38
CA LEU A 169 -5.44 -23.68 16.27
C LEU A 169 -4.62 -22.65 15.46
N LEU A 170 -3.93 -23.10 14.41
CA LEU A 170 -3.13 -22.22 13.57
C LEU A 170 -4.01 -21.23 12.79
N PHE A 171 -5.21 -21.64 12.37
CA PHE A 171 -6.21 -20.75 11.78
C PHE A 171 -6.56 -19.62 12.75
N GLY A 172 -6.88 -19.93 14.02
CA GLY A 172 -7.18 -18.94 15.04
C GLY A 172 -6.01 -18.00 15.33
N LEU A 173 -4.78 -18.52 15.39
CA LEU A 173 -3.57 -17.68 15.54
C LEU A 173 -3.39 -16.72 14.35
N CYS A 174 -3.55 -17.20 13.11
CA CYS A 174 -3.45 -16.34 11.92
C CYS A 174 -4.55 -15.27 11.91
N VAL A 175 -5.78 -15.63 12.30
CA VAL A 175 -6.88 -14.66 12.46
C VAL A 175 -6.55 -13.63 13.53
N GLY A 176 -6.02 -14.04 14.68
CA GLY A 176 -5.59 -13.12 15.74
C GLY A 176 -4.49 -12.15 15.30
N PHE A 177 -3.47 -12.62 14.58
CA PHE A 177 -2.45 -11.73 14.03
C PHE A 177 -3.00 -10.78 12.95
N GLY A 178 -3.93 -11.24 12.11
CA GLY A 178 -4.62 -10.36 11.15
C GLY A 178 -5.48 -9.30 11.85
N LEU A 179 -6.19 -9.67 12.92
CA LEU A 179 -6.94 -8.74 13.77
C LEU A 179 -6.02 -7.72 14.44
N LEU A 180 -4.84 -8.13 14.94
CA LEU A 180 -3.83 -7.22 15.50
C LEU A 180 -3.10 -6.37 14.44
N THR A 181 -3.30 -6.65 13.14
CA THR A 181 -2.76 -5.85 12.04
C THR A 181 -3.70 -4.73 11.63
N LYS A 182 -4.97 -5.06 11.33
CA LYS A 182 -5.93 -4.10 10.76
C LYS A 182 -7.33 -4.17 11.41
N GLY A 183 -7.43 -4.76 12.59
CA GLY A 183 -8.68 -4.86 13.33
C GLY A 183 -9.69 -5.82 12.67
N PRO A 184 -11.00 -5.62 12.91
CA PRO A 184 -12.06 -6.53 12.49
C PRO A 184 -12.13 -6.84 10.98
N VAL A 185 -11.55 -6.00 10.13
CA VAL A 185 -11.53 -6.23 8.67
C VAL A 185 -10.88 -7.56 8.28
N MET A 186 -9.98 -8.11 9.12
CA MET A 186 -9.45 -9.47 8.93
C MET A 186 -10.57 -10.51 8.76
N LEU A 187 -11.66 -10.39 9.51
CA LEU A 187 -12.78 -11.33 9.46
C LEU A 187 -13.46 -11.32 8.09
N LEU A 188 -13.56 -10.15 7.45
CA LEU A 188 -14.17 -10.02 6.12
C LEU A 188 -13.50 -10.93 5.10
N HIS A 189 -12.17 -11.06 5.17
CA HIS A 189 -11.37 -11.85 4.23
C HIS A 189 -11.42 -13.36 4.47
N VAL A 190 -11.83 -13.83 5.66
CA VAL A 190 -11.77 -15.26 6.03
C VAL A 190 -13.13 -15.87 6.35
N VAL A 191 -14.12 -15.04 6.70
CA VAL A 191 -15.44 -15.52 7.17
C VAL A 191 -16.18 -16.25 6.06
N PHE A 192 -16.14 -15.78 4.81
CA PHE A 192 -16.87 -16.42 3.72
C PHE A 192 -16.27 -17.77 3.31
N PRO A 193 -14.95 -17.92 3.11
CA PRO A 193 -14.34 -19.23 2.90
C PRO A 193 -14.64 -20.22 4.03
N TRP A 194 -14.72 -19.75 5.28
CA TRP A 194 -15.11 -20.59 6.41
C TRP A 194 -16.60 -20.96 6.39
N LEU A 195 -17.52 -19.99 6.32
CA LEU A 195 -18.96 -20.24 6.32
C LEU A 195 -19.42 -21.08 5.13
N LEU A 196 -18.85 -20.83 3.95
CA LEU A 196 -19.15 -21.55 2.72
C LEU A 196 -18.29 -22.82 2.56
N GLY A 197 -17.57 -23.23 3.61
CA GLY A 197 -16.75 -24.44 3.69
C GLY A 197 -17.35 -25.67 2.97
N PRO A 198 -18.59 -26.07 3.29
CA PRO A 198 -19.23 -27.23 2.66
C PRO A 198 -19.40 -27.17 1.14
N LEU A 199 -19.31 -25.99 0.52
CA LEU A 199 -19.42 -25.85 -0.94
C LEU A 199 -18.12 -26.23 -1.67
N TRP A 200 -16.98 -26.16 -0.99
CA TRP A 200 -15.65 -26.34 -1.62
C TRP A 200 -14.76 -27.36 -0.90
N ASN A 201 -15.07 -27.78 0.33
CA ASN A 201 -14.28 -28.70 1.12
C ASN A 201 -15.09 -29.94 1.53
N ASP A 202 -14.65 -31.12 1.11
CA ASP A 202 -15.35 -32.38 1.37
C ASP A 202 -15.43 -32.72 2.86
N TRP A 203 -14.35 -32.44 3.63
CA TRP A 203 -14.35 -32.67 5.08
C TRP A 203 -15.35 -31.75 5.78
N ALA A 204 -15.47 -30.50 5.35
CA ALA A 204 -16.48 -29.56 5.86
C ALA A 204 -17.90 -30.06 5.59
N GLY A 205 -18.14 -30.64 4.41
CA GLY A 205 -19.41 -31.25 4.05
C GLY A 205 -19.77 -32.45 4.92
N GLN A 206 -18.80 -33.33 5.21
CA GLN A 206 -18.97 -34.54 6.01
C GLN A 206 -19.04 -34.27 7.53
N HIS A 207 -18.32 -33.26 8.02
CA HIS A 207 -18.15 -32.99 9.46
C HIS A 207 -18.63 -31.59 9.85
N ARG A 208 -19.82 -31.18 9.40
CA ARG A 208 -20.36 -29.81 9.57
C ARG A 208 -20.29 -29.29 11.01
N ALA A 209 -20.71 -30.09 12.00
CA ALA A 209 -20.69 -29.69 13.40
C ALA A 209 -19.26 -29.38 13.90
N ARG A 210 -18.27 -30.20 13.51
CA ARG A 210 -16.87 -29.97 13.87
C ARG A 210 -16.28 -28.78 13.10
N TRP A 211 -16.66 -28.59 11.84
CA TRP A 211 -16.22 -27.45 11.02
C TRP A 211 -16.64 -26.11 11.61
N TYR A 212 -17.93 -25.96 11.93
CA TYR A 212 -18.43 -24.72 12.51
C TYR A 212 -18.04 -24.57 13.98
N GLY A 213 -18.10 -25.64 14.78
CA GLY A 213 -17.72 -25.58 16.19
C GLY A 213 -16.25 -25.22 16.40
N ARG A 214 -15.32 -25.93 15.73
CA ARG A 214 -13.89 -25.65 15.84
C ARG A 214 -13.49 -24.35 15.14
N GLY A 215 -14.19 -23.99 14.06
CA GLY A 215 -14.01 -22.71 13.40
C GLY A 215 -14.41 -21.53 14.29
N LEU A 216 -15.56 -21.62 14.98
CA LEU A 216 -15.98 -20.61 15.94
C LEU A 216 -14.98 -20.48 17.09
N LEU A 217 -14.52 -21.59 17.67
CA LEU A 217 -13.47 -21.58 18.70
C LEU A 217 -12.18 -20.91 18.21
N ALA A 218 -11.79 -21.12 16.95
CA ALA A 218 -10.63 -20.47 16.36
C ALA A 218 -10.85 -18.96 16.14
N LEU A 219 -12.05 -18.53 15.75
CA LEU A 219 -12.38 -17.10 15.67
C LEU A 219 -12.41 -16.45 17.05
N LEU A 220 -12.93 -17.14 18.07
CA LEU A 220 -12.88 -16.69 19.46
C LEU A 220 -11.45 -16.57 19.98
N LEU A 221 -10.55 -17.50 19.62
CA LEU A 221 -9.12 -17.38 19.93
C LEU A 221 -8.53 -16.12 19.29
N GLY A 222 -8.82 -15.87 18.01
CA GLY A 222 -8.36 -14.64 17.34
C GLY A 222 -8.90 -13.38 18.01
N GLY A 223 -10.17 -13.37 18.39
CA GLY A 223 -10.80 -12.30 19.16
C GLY A 223 -10.15 -12.11 20.53
N ALA A 224 -9.84 -13.19 21.24
CA ALA A 224 -9.16 -13.15 22.53
C ALA A 224 -7.75 -12.55 22.40
N MET A 225 -7.02 -12.85 21.32
CA MET A 225 -5.72 -12.21 21.05
C MET A 225 -5.86 -10.70 20.82
N LEU A 226 -6.87 -10.26 20.06
CA LEU A 226 -7.14 -8.84 19.88
C LEU A 226 -7.50 -8.17 21.21
N LEU A 227 -8.37 -8.79 22.00
CA LEU A 227 -8.80 -8.27 23.31
C LEU A 227 -7.66 -8.24 24.33
N ALA A 228 -6.74 -9.20 24.29
CA ALA A 228 -5.55 -9.23 25.14
C ALA A 228 -4.67 -7.98 24.96
N TRP A 229 -4.70 -7.36 23.77
CA TRP A 229 -4.09 -6.06 23.54
C TRP A 229 -5.07 -4.90 23.78
N ALA A 230 -6.28 -4.97 23.21
CA ALA A 230 -7.21 -3.85 23.17
C ALA A 230 -7.71 -3.43 24.56
N LEU A 231 -7.89 -4.38 25.49
CA LEU A 231 -8.30 -4.09 26.86
C LEU A 231 -7.24 -3.26 27.60
N PRO A 232 -5.99 -3.75 27.79
CA PRO A 232 -4.98 -2.95 28.49
C PRO A 232 -4.63 -1.65 27.74
N ALA A 233 -4.64 -1.65 26.40
CA ALA A 233 -4.46 -0.41 25.63
C ALA A 233 -5.60 0.59 25.87
N GLY A 234 -6.85 0.12 25.95
CA GLY A 234 -8.01 0.94 26.24
C GLY A 234 -7.95 1.59 27.63
N TYR A 235 -7.45 0.86 28.64
CA TYR A 235 -7.29 1.42 29.99
C TYR A 235 -6.13 2.41 30.10
N SER A 236 -5.02 2.14 29.39
CA SER A 236 -3.83 3.02 29.42
C SER A 236 -3.96 4.27 28.55
N GLY A 237 -4.70 4.22 27.44
CA GLY A 237 -4.84 5.35 26.51
C GLY A 237 -5.83 6.45 26.95
N GLY A 238 -6.53 6.27 28.08
CA GLY A 238 -7.52 7.22 28.60
C GLY A 238 -8.93 7.07 28.03
N GLY A 239 -9.90 7.77 28.64
CA GLY A 239 -11.33 7.59 28.35
C GLY A 239 -11.72 7.84 26.89
N ALA A 240 -11.19 8.90 26.28
CA ALA A 240 -11.45 9.24 24.88
C ALA A 240 -10.87 8.19 23.91
N TYR A 241 -9.66 7.69 24.18
CA TYR A 241 -9.06 6.61 23.38
C TYR A 241 -9.89 5.32 23.48
N ARG A 242 -10.30 4.94 24.70
CA ARG A 242 -11.14 3.76 24.96
C ARG A 242 -12.45 3.83 24.19
N GLN A 243 -13.14 4.97 24.26
CA GLN A 243 -14.39 5.18 23.53
C GLN A 243 -14.18 5.06 22.02
N ARG A 244 -13.07 5.60 21.50
CA ARG A 244 -12.78 5.48 20.07
C ARG A 244 -12.43 4.07 19.63
N LEU A 245 -11.62 3.37 20.42
CA LEU A 245 -11.16 2.02 20.13
C LEU A 245 -12.31 1.02 20.09
N PHE A 246 -13.25 1.09 21.03
CA PHE A 246 -14.34 0.11 21.15
C PHE A 246 -15.63 0.50 20.40
N PHE A 247 -15.97 1.80 20.34
CA PHE A 247 -17.31 2.22 19.90
C PHE A 247 -17.32 2.94 18.55
N THR A 248 -16.38 3.84 18.24
CA THR A 248 -16.45 4.61 16.98
C THR A 248 -15.72 3.98 15.79
N GLN A 249 -14.78 3.06 16.01
CA GLN A 249 -14.13 2.36 14.88
C GLN A 249 -15.02 1.37 14.13
N THR A 250 -16.02 0.82 14.82
CA THR A 250 -16.94 -0.18 14.24
C THR A 250 -18.28 0.45 13.84
N ALA A 251 -18.79 1.44 14.59
CA ALA A 251 -20.07 2.08 14.31
C ALA A 251 -19.96 3.31 13.38
N GLY A 252 -18.93 4.15 13.56
CA GLY A 252 -18.80 5.43 12.83
C GLY A 252 -18.40 5.31 11.35
N ARG A 253 -17.98 4.12 10.88
CA ARG A 253 -17.78 3.86 9.44
C ARG A 253 -19.06 3.42 8.73
N VAL A 254 -20.08 2.98 9.47
CA VAL A 254 -21.34 2.48 8.90
C VAL A 254 -22.45 3.51 9.05
N VAL A 255 -22.44 4.33 10.11
CA VAL A 255 -23.45 5.36 10.36
C VAL A 255 -22.81 6.55 11.08
N ASP A 256 -22.46 7.61 10.34
CA ASP A 256 -22.94 8.98 10.62
C ASP A 256 -22.21 10.06 9.80
N LYS A 257 -23.02 10.91 9.16
CA LYS A 257 -22.63 12.15 8.45
C LYS A 257 -22.54 13.36 9.40
N LEU A 258 -22.37 13.16 10.71
CA LEU A 258 -22.67 14.19 11.72
C LEU A 258 -21.55 14.45 12.73
N ALA A 259 -20.30 14.57 12.27
CA ALA A 259 -19.25 15.19 13.07
C ALA A 259 -18.47 16.20 12.21
N GLN A 260 -18.81 17.48 12.38
CA GLN A 260 -17.93 18.58 11.98
C GLN A 260 -16.65 18.48 12.83
N GLY A 261 -15.60 17.88 12.27
CA GLY A 261 -14.31 17.76 12.94
C GLY A 261 -13.50 16.58 12.43
N LYS A 262 -12.51 16.88 11.57
CA LYS A 262 -11.57 15.98 10.89
C LYS A 262 -12.15 15.18 9.70
N ASP A 263 -12.07 15.76 8.50
CA ASP A 263 -12.22 15.13 7.17
C ASP A 263 -11.17 14.04 6.88
N LEU A 264 -10.67 13.32 7.89
CA LEU A 264 -9.51 12.46 7.74
C LEU A 264 -9.80 11.13 7.01
N GLN A 265 -11.06 10.70 6.89
CA GLN A 265 -11.39 9.39 6.29
C GLN A 265 -12.72 9.34 5.51
N ASN A 266 -13.29 10.47 5.08
CA ASN A 266 -14.48 10.47 4.20
C ASN A 266 -14.11 10.12 2.75
N HIS A 267 -13.65 8.90 2.51
CA HIS A 267 -13.51 8.33 1.15
C HIS A 267 -14.83 7.64 0.76
N ALA A 268 -15.94 8.35 0.93
CA ALA A 268 -17.26 7.82 0.60
C ALA A 268 -17.37 7.73 -0.92
N GLU A 269 -17.30 6.51 -1.43
CA GLU A 269 -17.28 6.24 -2.87
C GLU A 269 -18.48 5.37 -3.26
N PRO A 270 -19.00 5.48 -4.51
CA PRO A 270 -20.17 4.73 -4.94
C PRO A 270 -19.93 3.22 -4.95
N ILE A 271 -21.01 2.44 -4.95
CA ILE A 271 -20.94 0.96 -4.91
C ILE A 271 -20.16 0.36 -6.09
N TRP A 272 -20.17 1.01 -7.25
CA TRP A 272 -19.45 0.57 -8.46
C TRP A 272 -17.97 1.02 -8.52
N PHE A 273 -17.46 1.67 -7.47
CA PHE A 273 -16.08 2.17 -7.44
C PHE A 273 -15.03 1.11 -7.77
N TYR A 274 -15.06 -0.05 -7.10
CA TYR A 274 -14.08 -1.10 -7.37
C TYR A 274 -14.25 -1.73 -8.75
N LEU A 275 -15.47 -1.74 -9.30
CA LEU A 275 -15.72 -2.24 -10.66
C LEU A 275 -15.03 -1.35 -11.70
N LEU A 276 -15.09 -0.02 -11.52
CA LEU A 276 -14.43 0.96 -12.40
C LEU A 276 -12.90 0.80 -12.36
N TRP A 277 -12.35 0.55 -11.17
CA TRP A 277 -10.90 0.44 -10.98
C TRP A 277 -10.32 -0.97 -11.18
N LEU A 278 -11.18 -1.99 -11.35
CA LEU A 278 -10.76 -3.37 -11.54
C LEU A 278 -9.75 -3.55 -12.68
N PRO A 279 -9.87 -2.89 -13.85
CA PRO A 279 -8.88 -3.03 -14.92
C PRO A 279 -7.48 -2.56 -14.51
N VAL A 280 -7.37 -1.52 -13.68
CA VAL A 280 -6.09 -1.01 -13.17
C VAL A 280 -5.51 -1.93 -12.11
N MET A 281 -6.35 -2.38 -11.16
CA MET A 281 -5.94 -3.30 -10.10
C MET A 281 -5.46 -4.65 -10.64
N LEU A 282 -6.10 -5.14 -11.70
CA LEU A 282 -5.77 -6.42 -12.32
C LEU A 282 -4.72 -6.33 -13.43
N PHE A 283 -4.22 -5.13 -13.74
CA PHE A 283 -3.17 -4.96 -14.74
C PHE A 283 -1.89 -5.71 -14.30
N PRO A 284 -1.26 -6.53 -15.18
CA PRO A 284 -1.47 -6.60 -16.63
C PRO A 284 -2.50 -7.64 -17.11
N PHE A 285 -3.06 -8.48 -16.23
CA PHE A 285 -4.02 -9.52 -16.63
C PHE A 285 -5.32 -8.96 -17.21
N SER A 286 -5.68 -7.72 -16.84
CA SER A 286 -6.81 -7.01 -17.45
C SER A 286 -6.63 -6.79 -18.97
N GLY A 287 -5.40 -6.66 -19.46
CA GLY A 287 -5.11 -6.55 -20.90
C GLY A 287 -4.80 -7.89 -21.57
N TRP A 288 -4.99 -9.03 -20.90
CA TRP A 288 -4.74 -10.36 -21.46
C TRP A 288 -6.06 -11.04 -21.84
N PRO A 289 -6.47 -11.06 -23.13
CA PRO A 289 -7.78 -11.56 -23.55
C PRO A 289 -8.04 -13.01 -23.15
N ARG A 290 -7.01 -13.86 -23.16
CA ARG A 290 -7.13 -15.26 -22.72
C ARG A 290 -7.53 -15.39 -21.26
N ALA A 291 -7.10 -14.49 -20.37
CA ALA A 291 -7.47 -14.53 -18.96
C ALA A 291 -8.99 -14.34 -18.80
N TRP A 292 -9.56 -13.37 -19.52
CA TRP A 292 -11.00 -13.11 -19.50
C TRP A 292 -11.81 -14.22 -20.17
N LEU A 293 -11.35 -14.73 -21.32
CA LEU A 293 -12.01 -15.88 -21.95
C LEU A 293 -12.00 -17.08 -21.01
N ALA A 294 -10.88 -17.33 -20.32
CA ALA A 294 -10.77 -18.44 -19.39
C ALA A 294 -11.80 -18.35 -18.26
N VAL A 295 -11.98 -17.16 -17.67
CA VAL A 295 -12.97 -16.94 -16.59
C VAL A 295 -14.40 -17.08 -17.13
N THR A 296 -14.72 -16.47 -18.27
CA THR A 296 -16.07 -16.50 -18.86
C THR A 296 -16.46 -17.88 -19.42
N ALA A 297 -15.47 -18.69 -19.81
CA ALA A 297 -15.65 -20.07 -20.26
C ALA A 297 -15.84 -21.07 -19.11
N LEU A 298 -15.72 -20.64 -17.84
CA LEU A 298 -16.02 -21.51 -16.71
C LEU A 298 -17.48 -21.97 -16.76
N ARG A 299 -17.67 -23.29 -16.64
CA ARG A 299 -18.97 -23.95 -16.64
C ARG A 299 -18.98 -25.02 -15.56
N ARG A 300 -20.13 -25.19 -14.90
CA ARG A 300 -20.34 -26.26 -13.93
C ARG A 300 -20.17 -27.65 -14.62
N PRO A 301 -19.73 -28.68 -13.88
CA PRO A 301 -19.26 -28.64 -12.50
C PRO A 301 -17.88 -27.99 -12.37
N LEU A 302 -17.70 -27.21 -11.29
CA LEU A 302 -16.42 -26.59 -10.91
C LEU A 302 -15.68 -27.53 -9.95
N GLU A 303 -14.36 -27.55 -10.00
CA GLU A 303 -13.54 -28.26 -9.01
C GLU A 303 -13.43 -27.48 -7.68
N ALA A 304 -12.97 -28.16 -6.61
CA ALA A 304 -12.87 -27.59 -5.27
C ALA A 304 -12.06 -26.27 -5.21
N GLY A 305 -10.92 -26.19 -5.91
CA GLY A 305 -10.08 -24.98 -5.92
C GLY A 305 -10.77 -23.75 -6.52
N LEU A 306 -11.53 -23.92 -7.60
CA LEU A 306 -12.32 -22.84 -8.19
C LEU A 306 -13.51 -22.45 -7.31
N ARG A 307 -14.20 -23.43 -6.71
CA ARG A 307 -15.28 -23.15 -5.75
C ARG A 307 -14.77 -22.37 -4.55
N PHE A 308 -13.60 -22.74 -4.01
CA PHE A 308 -12.94 -22.02 -2.93
C PHE A 308 -12.68 -20.56 -3.31
N ALA A 309 -12.07 -20.30 -4.47
CA ALA A 309 -11.79 -18.95 -4.92
C ALA A 309 -13.06 -18.11 -5.11
N LEU A 310 -14.15 -18.70 -5.63
CA LEU A 310 -15.43 -18.00 -5.78
C LEU A 310 -16.12 -17.74 -4.43
N CYS A 311 -16.08 -18.69 -3.49
CA CYS A 311 -16.60 -18.53 -2.13
C CYS A 311 -15.83 -17.48 -1.32
N TRP A 312 -14.58 -17.20 -1.71
CA TRP A 312 -13.77 -16.14 -1.15
C TRP A 312 -14.07 -14.79 -1.83
N LEU A 313 -13.85 -14.69 -3.13
CA LEU A 313 -13.80 -13.42 -3.85
C LEU A 313 -15.16 -12.76 -4.01
N LEU A 314 -16.20 -13.50 -4.41
CA LEU A 314 -17.50 -12.92 -4.73
C LEU A 314 -18.16 -12.22 -3.52
N PRO A 315 -18.34 -12.89 -2.37
CA PRO A 315 -18.97 -12.23 -1.23
C PRO A 315 -18.06 -11.14 -0.63
N THR A 316 -16.74 -11.32 -0.62
CA THR A 316 -15.81 -10.30 -0.12
C THR A 316 -15.82 -9.04 -0.97
N PHE A 317 -15.79 -9.19 -2.30
CA PHE A 317 -15.88 -8.06 -3.23
C PHE A 317 -17.22 -7.32 -3.12
N LEU A 318 -18.33 -8.05 -2.96
CA LEU A 318 -19.64 -7.44 -2.76
C LEU A 318 -19.67 -6.62 -1.47
N MET A 319 -19.18 -7.18 -0.36
CA MET A 319 -19.14 -6.48 0.93
C MET A 319 -18.23 -5.25 0.88
N LEU A 320 -17.03 -5.37 0.30
CA LEU A 320 -16.13 -4.21 0.10
C LEU A 320 -16.81 -3.11 -0.72
N SER A 321 -17.59 -3.49 -1.74
CA SER A 321 -18.34 -2.54 -2.57
C SER A 321 -19.50 -1.86 -1.81
N LEU A 322 -20.13 -2.56 -0.87
CA LEU A 322 -21.22 -2.01 -0.05
C LEU A 322 -20.74 -1.05 1.04
N ILE A 323 -19.51 -1.21 1.55
CA ILE A 323 -18.93 -0.33 2.57
C ILE A 323 -18.67 1.07 1.97
N SER A 324 -19.12 2.12 2.65
CA SER A 324 -19.04 3.51 2.18
C SER A 324 -17.59 3.97 1.94
N GLY A 325 -16.72 3.82 2.94
CA GLY A 325 -15.31 4.17 2.86
C GLY A 325 -14.51 3.20 2.00
N LYS A 326 -14.05 3.64 0.82
CA LYS A 326 -13.30 2.81 -0.12
C LYS A 326 -11.93 3.40 -0.42
N GLN A 327 -10.93 2.54 -0.49
CA GLN A 327 -9.61 2.89 -0.98
C GLN A 327 -9.10 1.77 -1.88
N LEU A 328 -8.38 2.15 -2.93
CA LEU A 328 -7.98 1.23 -3.99
C LEU A 328 -7.10 0.06 -3.51
N TYR A 329 -6.44 0.19 -2.35
CA TYR A 329 -5.61 -0.86 -1.77
C TYR A 329 -6.33 -1.80 -0.80
N TYR A 330 -7.60 -1.56 -0.44
CA TYR A 330 -8.36 -2.48 0.43
C TYR A 330 -8.56 -3.88 -0.16
N PRO A 331 -8.71 -4.07 -1.49
CA PRO A 331 -8.78 -5.40 -2.09
C PRO A 331 -7.43 -6.14 -2.21
N LEU A 332 -6.30 -5.58 -1.75
CA LEU A 332 -4.98 -6.23 -1.88
C LEU A 332 -4.95 -7.68 -1.36
N PRO A 333 -5.54 -8.03 -0.20
CA PRO A 333 -5.59 -9.42 0.27
C PRO A 333 -6.25 -10.39 -0.71
N GLU A 334 -7.17 -9.90 -1.54
CA GLU A 334 -7.94 -10.70 -2.50
C GLU A 334 -7.15 -11.07 -3.76
N LEU A 335 -6.04 -10.38 -4.06
CA LEU A 335 -5.24 -10.63 -5.26
C LEU A 335 -4.63 -12.04 -5.28
N GLY A 336 -4.36 -12.63 -4.11
CA GLY A 336 -3.99 -14.03 -4.01
C GLY A 336 -5.12 -14.97 -4.44
N GLY A 337 -6.37 -14.66 -4.11
CA GLY A 337 -7.55 -15.38 -4.57
C GLY A 337 -7.77 -15.20 -6.07
N ILE A 338 -7.63 -13.98 -6.59
CA ILE A 338 -7.77 -13.68 -8.02
C ILE A 338 -6.70 -14.43 -8.83
N THR A 339 -5.48 -14.50 -8.32
CA THR A 339 -4.42 -15.33 -8.89
C THR A 339 -4.84 -16.79 -9.03
N LEU A 340 -5.40 -17.38 -7.97
CA LEU A 340 -5.86 -18.77 -7.98
C LEU A 340 -7.02 -18.98 -8.96
N LEU A 341 -7.98 -18.04 -9.01
CA LEU A 341 -9.10 -18.07 -9.94
C LEU A 341 -8.63 -18.02 -11.39
N LEU A 342 -7.79 -17.04 -11.75
CA LEU A 342 -7.26 -16.87 -13.10
C LEU A 342 -6.43 -18.08 -13.53
N ALA A 343 -5.53 -18.56 -12.66
CA ALA A 343 -4.69 -19.73 -12.95
C ALA A 343 -5.55 -20.99 -13.16
N GLY A 344 -6.54 -21.23 -12.31
CA GLY A 344 -7.46 -22.37 -12.43
C GLY A 344 -8.34 -22.28 -13.67
N ALA A 345 -8.86 -21.09 -13.98
CA ALA A 345 -9.65 -20.85 -15.18
C ALA A 345 -8.84 -21.13 -16.46
N ILE A 346 -7.60 -20.65 -16.53
CA ILE A 346 -6.70 -20.90 -17.66
C ILE A 346 -6.39 -22.40 -17.78
N ALA A 347 -6.23 -23.09 -16.65
CA ALA A 347 -6.02 -24.53 -16.63
C ALA A 347 -7.20 -25.30 -17.24
N VAL A 348 -8.42 -24.98 -16.78
CA VAL A 348 -9.66 -25.59 -17.29
C VAL A 348 -9.84 -25.28 -18.78
N LEU A 349 -9.53 -24.07 -19.23
CA LEU A 349 -9.60 -23.70 -20.65
C LEU A 349 -8.64 -24.55 -21.49
N ARG A 350 -7.40 -24.77 -21.02
CA ARG A 350 -6.39 -25.60 -21.71
C ARG A 350 -6.82 -27.06 -21.83
N GLU A 351 -7.47 -27.58 -20.80
CA GLU A 351 -7.95 -28.97 -20.77
C GLU A 351 -9.18 -29.17 -21.64
N ARG A 352 -10.18 -28.30 -21.52
CA ARG A 352 -11.48 -28.48 -22.19
C ARG A 352 -11.51 -27.97 -23.63
N ARG A 353 -10.73 -26.91 -23.94
CA ARG A 353 -10.74 -26.25 -25.26
C ARG A 353 -9.32 -25.85 -25.69
N PRO A 354 -8.42 -26.82 -25.95
CA PRO A 354 -7.02 -26.54 -26.27
C PRO A 354 -6.86 -25.61 -27.49
N ASN A 355 -7.68 -25.75 -28.52
CA ASN A 355 -7.63 -24.89 -29.72
C ASN A 355 -7.85 -23.42 -29.38
N LEU A 356 -8.80 -23.10 -28.49
CA LEU A 356 -9.00 -21.73 -28.00
C LEU A 356 -7.89 -21.32 -27.03
N ALA A 357 -7.45 -22.22 -26.16
CA ALA A 357 -6.44 -21.93 -25.14
C ALA A 357 -5.07 -21.58 -25.74
N TYR A 358 -4.72 -22.16 -26.89
CA TYR A 358 -3.46 -21.88 -27.59
C TYR A 358 -3.63 -20.93 -28.79
N ASN A 359 -4.82 -20.36 -28.99
CA ASN A 359 -5.04 -19.36 -30.02
C ASN A 359 -4.20 -18.11 -29.72
N GLY A 360 -3.35 -17.73 -30.69
CA GLY A 360 -2.46 -16.59 -30.58
C GLY A 360 -3.18 -15.24 -30.61
N TRP A 361 -4.41 -15.16 -31.14
CA TRP A 361 -5.24 -13.95 -31.12
C TRP A 361 -5.71 -13.57 -29.71
N LEU A 362 -5.73 -14.53 -28.80
CA LEU A 362 -6.07 -14.31 -27.40
C LEU A 362 -4.83 -14.07 -26.52
N GLY A 363 -3.64 -14.05 -27.13
CA GLY A 363 -2.38 -13.90 -26.41
C GLY A 363 -2.14 -12.49 -25.85
N THR A 364 -0.92 -12.24 -25.39
CA THR A 364 -0.48 -10.96 -24.81
C THR A 364 -0.27 -9.82 -25.81
N TRP A 365 -0.68 -9.98 -27.07
CA TRP A 365 -0.44 -8.98 -28.12
C TRP A 365 -1.01 -7.58 -27.83
N PRO A 366 -2.19 -7.39 -27.18
CA PRO A 366 -2.67 -6.03 -26.91
C PRO A 366 -1.74 -5.28 -25.96
N LEU A 367 -1.19 -5.98 -24.97
CA LEU A 367 -0.19 -5.44 -24.05
C LEU A 367 1.15 -5.19 -24.78
N GLY A 368 1.52 -6.07 -25.71
CA GLY A 368 2.70 -5.88 -26.55
C GLY A 368 2.61 -4.62 -27.40
N VAL A 369 1.51 -4.45 -28.13
CA VAL A 369 1.23 -3.24 -28.93
C VAL A 369 1.13 -2.00 -28.05
N GLY A 370 0.43 -2.08 -26.91
CA GLY A 370 0.34 -0.98 -25.95
C GLY A 370 1.71 -0.58 -25.39
N GLY A 371 2.58 -1.55 -25.09
CA GLY A 371 3.94 -1.30 -24.65
C GLY A 371 4.80 -0.60 -25.72
N ILE A 372 4.69 -1.03 -26.98
CA ILE A 372 5.37 -0.38 -28.11
C ILE A 372 4.82 1.03 -28.34
N ALA A 373 3.50 1.22 -28.29
CA ALA A 373 2.89 2.54 -28.44
C ALA A 373 3.35 3.50 -27.32
N PHE A 374 3.42 3.01 -26.08
CA PHE A 374 3.96 3.78 -24.96
C PHE A 374 5.46 4.09 -25.13
N ALA A 375 6.25 3.14 -25.66
CA ALA A 375 7.63 3.38 -26.01
C ALA A 375 7.78 4.49 -27.07
N VAL A 376 6.98 4.45 -28.13
CA VAL A 376 6.97 5.52 -29.16
C VAL A 376 6.58 6.86 -28.55
N ALA A 377 5.56 6.90 -27.69
CA ALA A 377 5.18 8.13 -26.99
C ALA A 377 6.32 8.70 -26.14
N LEU A 378 7.03 7.86 -25.38
CA LEU A 378 8.21 8.26 -24.60
C LEU A 378 9.38 8.70 -25.50
N PHE A 379 9.58 8.06 -26.65
CA PHE A 379 10.64 8.44 -27.59
C PHE A 379 10.39 9.82 -28.21
N LEU A 380 9.13 10.12 -28.53
CA LEU A 380 8.69 11.39 -29.12
C LEU A 380 8.54 12.51 -28.08
N LEU A 381 8.35 12.19 -26.80
CA LEU A 381 8.12 13.17 -25.73
C LEU A 381 9.10 14.37 -25.75
N PRO A 382 10.42 14.21 -25.90
CA PRO A 382 11.34 15.36 -25.89
C PRO A 382 11.15 16.28 -27.10
N LEU A 383 10.74 15.73 -28.25
CA LEU A 383 10.43 16.52 -29.45
C LEU A 383 9.14 17.31 -29.27
N LEU A 384 8.13 16.72 -28.62
CA LEU A 384 6.87 17.39 -28.32
C LEU A 384 7.04 18.52 -27.29
N VAL A 385 7.89 18.30 -26.29
CA VAL A 385 8.25 19.33 -25.30
C VAL A 385 9.08 20.44 -25.95
N ALA A 386 10.09 20.10 -26.77
CA ALA A 386 10.90 21.11 -27.46
C ALA A 386 10.10 21.92 -28.52
N GLY A 387 9.12 21.28 -29.17
CA GLY A 387 8.23 21.91 -30.16
C GLY A 387 7.03 22.63 -29.57
N ASN A 388 6.93 22.77 -28.25
CA ASN A 388 5.83 23.45 -27.55
C ASN A 388 4.43 22.85 -27.83
N HIS A 389 4.37 21.56 -28.15
CA HIS A 389 3.11 20.83 -28.37
C HIS A 389 2.58 20.16 -27.11
N LEU A 390 3.46 19.87 -26.14
CA LEU A 390 3.09 19.20 -24.91
C LEU A 390 3.95 19.75 -23.76
N HIS A 391 3.29 20.40 -22.81
CA HIS A 391 3.91 20.95 -21.61
C HIS A 391 3.16 20.55 -20.36
N GLY A 392 3.86 20.58 -19.24
CA GLY A 392 3.33 20.24 -17.95
C GLY A 392 4.39 19.61 -17.09
N GLU A 393 4.19 19.75 -15.78
CA GLU A 393 5.20 19.42 -14.77
C GLU A 393 5.78 18.01 -14.94
N TRP A 394 4.96 17.02 -15.32
CA TRP A 394 5.43 15.66 -15.59
C TRP A 394 6.14 15.52 -16.94
N ALA A 395 5.60 16.11 -18.00
CA ALA A 395 6.14 15.99 -19.34
C ALA A 395 7.53 16.62 -19.45
N ASP A 396 7.68 17.84 -18.92
CA ASP A 396 8.94 18.58 -18.90
C ASP A 396 9.98 17.85 -18.03
N ALA A 397 9.53 17.22 -16.93
CA ALA A 397 10.38 16.40 -16.06
C ALA A 397 10.85 15.10 -16.73
N ALA A 398 9.96 14.43 -17.47
CA ALA A 398 10.20 13.10 -18.02
C ALA A 398 11.00 13.14 -19.33
N ALA A 399 10.91 14.23 -20.11
CA ALA A 399 11.58 14.37 -21.40
C ALA A 399 13.09 14.05 -21.39
N PRO A 400 13.91 14.52 -20.44
CA PRO A 400 15.35 14.18 -20.41
C PRO A 400 15.63 12.68 -20.29
N TYR A 401 14.72 11.92 -19.68
CA TYR A 401 14.90 10.49 -19.40
C TYR A 401 14.12 9.58 -20.36
N SER A 402 13.08 10.10 -21.01
CA SER A 402 12.03 9.31 -21.66
C SER A 402 12.57 8.36 -22.75
N ARG A 403 13.62 8.77 -23.48
CA ARG A 403 14.23 7.91 -24.52
C ARG A 403 14.88 6.65 -23.94
N TYR A 404 15.50 6.70 -22.76
CA TYR A 404 16.06 5.50 -22.13
C TYR A 404 14.95 4.50 -21.76
N PHE A 405 13.85 5.02 -21.19
CA PHE A 405 12.68 4.20 -20.84
C PHE A 405 11.94 3.70 -22.09
N SER A 406 11.97 4.43 -23.21
CA SER A 406 11.38 3.97 -24.47
C SER A 406 11.99 2.65 -24.94
N VAL A 407 13.31 2.48 -24.82
CA VAL A 407 14.00 1.23 -25.19
C VAL A 407 13.51 0.08 -24.31
N VAL A 408 13.34 0.31 -23.01
CA VAL A 408 12.81 -0.69 -22.08
C VAL A 408 11.41 -1.13 -22.51
N PHE A 409 10.47 -0.19 -22.69
CA PHE A 409 9.10 -0.53 -23.08
C PHE A 409 8.98 -1.13 -24.47
N LEU A 410 9.88 -0.78 -25.41
CA LEU A 410 9.96 -1.41 -26.73
C LEU A 410 10.37 -2.88 -26.60
N LEU A 411 11.40 -3.19 -25.81
CA LEU A 411 11.85 -4.55 -25.57
C LEU A 411 10.79 -5.38 -24.83
N LEU A 412 10.11 -4.80 -23.84
CA LEU A 412 9.00 -5.45 -23.14
C LEU A 412 7.82 -5.71 -24.09
N GLY A 413 7.49 -4.74 -24.95
CA GLY A 413 6.47 -4.88 -25.97
C GLY A 413 6.78 -6.01 -26.96
N ALA A 414 8.01 -6.04 -27.48
CA ALA A 414 8.50 -7.12 -28.34
C ALA A 414 8.45 -8.49 -27.66
N LEU A 415 8.87 -8.58 -26.38
CA LEU A 415 8.80 -9.79 -25.57
C LEU A 415 7.36 -10.33 -25.47
N LEU A 416 6.38 -9.44 -25.32
CA LEU A 416 4.96 -9.79 -25.21
C LEU A 416 4.31 -10.17 -26.56
N LEU A 417 4.91 -9.80 -27.68
CA LEU A 417 4.49 -10.24 -29.02
C LEU A 417 5.00 -11.64 -29.37
N LEU A 418 6.03 -12.14 -28.67
CA LEU A 418 6.56 -13.49 -28.90
C LEU A 418 5.50 -14.55 -28.65
N ARG A 419 5.23 -15.35 -29.69
CA ARG A 419 4.31 -16.48 -29.64
C ARG A 419 4.99 -17.73 -29.06
N GLY A 420 4.19 -18.65 -28.52
CA GLY A 420 4.65 -19.95 -28.04
C GLY A 420 4.65 -20.11 -26.53
N ARG A 421 5.27 -21.20 -26.05
CA ARG A 421 5.24 -21.63 -24.63
C ARG A 421 5.83 -20.55 -23.71
N GLY A 422 5.35 -20.47 -22.47
CA GLY A 422 5.89 -19.56 -21.45
C GLY A 422 5.27 -18.16 -21.43
N GLU A 423 4.16 -17.93 -22.15
CA GLU A 423 3.49 -16.62 -22.24
C GLU A 423 3.18 -15.99 -20.88
N LEU A 424 2.67 -16.77 -19.91
CA LEU A 424 2.40 -16.29 -18.55
C LEU A 424 3.66 -15.77 -17.85
N ARG A 425 4.81 -16.44 -18.05
CA ARG A 425 6.07 -15.98 -17.45
C ARG A 425 6.58 -14.73 -18.14
N ARG A 426 6.47 -14.64 -19.48
CA ARG A 426 6.80 -13.40 -20.21
C ARG A 426 5.93 -12.24 -19.75
N LEU A 427 4.63 -12.46 -19.59
CA LEU A 427 3.70 -11.48 -19.04
C LEU A 427 4.10 -11.02 -17.65
N ALA A 428 4.43 -11.97 -16.77
CA ALA A 428 4.83 -11.66 -15.41
C ALA A 428 6.15 -10.88 -15.33
N VAL A 429 7.17 -11.30 -16.08
CA VAL A 429 8.45 -10.59 -16.17
C VAL A 429 8.27 -9.20 -16.76
N ALA A 430 7.51 -9.07 -17.85
CA ALA A 430 7.25 -7.78 -18.46
C ALA A 430 6.46 -6.84 -17.54
N GLY A 431 5.47 -7.36 -16.81
CA GLY A 431 4.72 -6.62 -15.80
C GLY A 431 5.64 -6.12 -14.68
N LEU A 432 6.44 -7.01 -14.10
CA LEU A 432 7.36 -6.68 -13.00
C LEU A 432 8.42 -5.64 -13.41
N ILE A 433 9.11 -5.88 -14.54
CA ILE A 433 10.15 -4.97 -15.05
C ILE A 433 9.53 -3.65 -15.52
N GLY A 434 8.36 -3.68 -16.16
CA GLY A 434 7.65 -2.48 -16.57
C GLY A 434 7.27 -1.61 -15.38
N VAL A 435 6.80 -2.21 -14.29
CA VAL A 435 6.45 -1.48 -13.05
C VAL A 435 7.67 -0.95 -12.34
N LEU A 436 8.78 -1.70 -12.29
CA LEU A 436 10.06 -1.20 -11.80
C LEU A 436 10.51 0.02 -12.63
N ALA A 437 10.43 -0.07 -13.96
CA ALA A 437 10.79 1.04 -14.86
C ALA A 437 9.90 2.28 -14.62
N LEU A 438 8.58 2.10 -14.42
CA LEU A 438 7.69 3.20 -14.05
C LEU A 438 8.05 3.80 -12.67
N ASN A 439 8.39 2.98 -11.69
CA ASN A 439 8.82 3.45 -10.37
C ASN A 439 10.15 4.24 -10.47
N THR A 440 11.12 3.76 -11.25
CA THR A 440 12.38 4.49 -11.49
C THR A 440 12.12 5.80 -12.24
N LEU A 441 11.25 5.81 -13.24
CA LEU A 441 10.88 7.05 -13.93
C LEU A 441 10.20 8.03 -12.96
N PHE A 442 9.30 7.56 -12.09
CA PHE A 442 8.72 8.37 -11.02
C PHE A 442 9.79 8.96 -10.09
N THR A 443 10.77 8.14 -9.67
CA THR A 443 11.91 8.57 -8.84
C THR A 443 12.70 9.71 -9.50
N LEU A 444 13.01 9.57 -10.79
CA LEU A 444 13.83 10.54 -11.51
C LEU A 444 13.08 11.85 -11.85
N THR A 445 11.75 11.84 -11.79
CA THR A 445 10.93 12.95 -12.31
C THR A 445 10.07 13.63 -11.24
N LEU A 446 9.26 12.86 -10.52
CA LEU A 446 8.23 13.37 -9.62
C LEU A 446 8.63 13.31 -8.15
N TRP A 447 9.54 12.41 -7.78
CA TRP A 447 9.96 12.23 -6.37
C TRP A 447 10.38 13.52 -5.65
N PRO A 448 11.06 14.51 -6.28
CA PRO A 448 11.37 15.77 -5.59
C PRO A 448 10.16 16.47 -4.96
N ARG A 449 8.93 16.24 -5.46
CA ARG A 449 7.68 16.78 -4.91
C ARG A 449 7.09 15.94 -3.78
N TYR A 450 7.65 14.78 -3.51
CA TYR A 450 7.27 13.90 -2.40
C TYR A 450 8.40 13.80 -1.38
N ASP A 451 9.59 14.32 -1.69
CA ASP A 451 10.74 14.35 -0.82
C ASP A 451 10.57 15.38 0.31
N LEU A 452 10.24 14.87 1.50
CA LEU A 452 10.06 15.69 2.69
C LEU A 452 11.34 15.92 3.48
N ARG A 453 12.48 15.36 3.06
CA ARG A 453 13.75 15.46 3.80
C ARG A 453 14.18 16.90 4.09
N PRO A 454 14.08 17.89 3.16
CA PRO A 454 14.51 19.26 3.46
C PRO A 454 13.69 19.89 4.58
N ALA A 455 12.35 19.85 4.48
CA ALA A 455 11.46 20.32 5.52
C ALA A 455 11.66 19.55 6.84
N ALA A 456 11.70 18.22 6.80
CA ALA A 456 11.84 17.40 8.00
C ALA A 456 13.16 17.67 8.74
N ARG A 457 14.28 17.88 8.03
CA ARG A 457 15.57 18.23 8.65
C ARG A 457 15.56 19.63 9.26
N LEU A 458 14.95 20.61 8.58
CA LEU A 458 14.78 21.96 9.13
C LEU A 458 13.97 21.93 10.44
N LEU A 459 12.85 21.21 10.43
CA LEU A 459 12.00 21.05 11.60
C LEU A 459 12.68 20.23 12.70
N GLY A 460 13.46 19.21 12.34
CA GLY A 460 14.26 18.44 13.30
C GLY A 460 15.32 19.29 14.01
N ALA A 461 16.01 20.15 13.27
CA ALA A 461 16.97 21.10 13.85
C ALA A 461 16.27 22.12 14.77
N ALA A 462 15.10 22.62 14.37
CA ALA A 462 14.28 23.49 15.20
C ALA A 462 13.82 22.80 16.50
N ASP A 463 13.43 21.52 16.40
CA ASP A 463 13.02 20.73 17.57
C ASP A 463 14.18 20.54 18.55
N GLN A 464 15.36 20.21 18.05
CA GLN A 464 16.59 20.09 18.86
C GLN A 464 17.02 21.42 19.50
N ALA A 465 16.77 22.53 18.81
CA ALA A 465 17.01 23.88 19.32
C ALA A 465 15.91 24.37 20.29
N ASN A 466 15.00 23.50 20.73
CA ASN A 466 13.87 23.79 21.59
C ASN A 466 12.86 24.81 21.01
N GLN A 467 12.86 25.06 19.70
CA GLN A 467 11.89 25.94 19.06
C GLN A 467 10.53 25.25 18.93
N ALA A 468 9.44 25.98 19.15
CA ALA A 468 8.08 25.45 18.95
C ALA A 468 7.76 25.38 17.46
N ILE A 469 7.01 24.35 17.06
CA ILE A 469 6.63 24.14 15.65
C ILE A 469 5.11 24.06 15.57
N ALA A 470 4.53 24.83 14.67
CA ALA A 470 3.13 24.78 14.33
C ALA A 470 2.92 24.38 12.86
N PHE A 471 1.76 23.80 12.58
CA PHE A 471 1.31 23.44 11.25
C PHE A 471 -0.05 24.09 10.99
N LEU A 472 -0.14 24.91 9.95
CA LEU A 472 -1.37 25.56 9.54
C LEU A 472 -2.27 24.56 8.82
N GLY A 473 -3.28 24.07 9.53
CA GLY A 473 -4.16 23.01 9.07
C GLY A 473 -3.90 21.66 9.75
N ASN A 474 -4.31 20.59 9.09
CA ASN A 474 -4.29 19.25 9.65
C ASN A 474 -2.95 18.56 9.40
N TYR A 475 -2.34 18.06 10.46
CA TYR A 475 -1.04 17.39 10.41
C TYR A 475 -1.20 15.87 10.56
N GLU A 476 -0.54 15.10 9.70
CA GLU A 476 -0.73 13.65 9.57
C GLU A 476 0.55 12.84 9.86
N GLY A 477 1.50 13.43 10.59
CA GLY A 477 2.76 12.76 10.92
C GLY A 477 3.76 12.73 9.76
N GLN A 478 3.73 13.72 8.87
CA GLN A 478 4.63 13.77 7.71
C GLN A 478 6.12 13.90 8.09
N PHE A 479 6.44 14.56 9.21
CA PHE A 479 7.82 14.95 9.56
C PHE A 479 8.41 14.19 10.75
N HIS A 480 7.59 13.60 11.62
CA HIS A 480 8.03 13.07 12.92
C HIS A 480 9.21 12.11 12.82
N PHE A 481 9.11 11.09 11.97
CA PHE A 481 10.17 10.08 11.88
C PHE A 481 11.42 10.59 11.16
N GLU A 482 11.26 11.27 10.01
CA GLU A 482 12.40 11.77 9.21
C GLU A 482 13.15 12.90 9.93
N GLY A 483 12.42 13.80 10.59
CA GLY A 483 12.97 14.89 11.38
C GLY A 483 13.38 14.51 12.80
N ARG A 484 13.12 13.25 13.22
CA ARG A 484 13.34 12.77 14.60
C ARG A 484 12.67 13.67 15.65
N LEU A 485 11.49 14.18 15.33
CA LEU A 485 10.76 15.09 16.21
C LEU A 485 10.35 14.38 17.49
N THR A 486 10.68 14.98 18.62
CA THR A 486 10.37 14.45 19.96
C THR A 486 9.19 15.15 20.61
N ARG A 487 8.87 16.37 20.15
CA ARG A 487 7.75 17.17 20.62
C ARG A 487 6.63 17.25 19.58
N PRO A 488 5.37 17.35 20.01
CA PRO A 488 4.24 17.52 19.11
C PRO A 488 4.33 18.82 18.31
N ILE A 489 3.76 18.79 17.11
CA ILE A 489 3.51 19.97 16.28
C ILE A 489 2.11 20.52 16.60
N THR A 490 2.03 21.81 16.91
CA THR A 490 0.77 22.51 17.18
C THR A 490 -0.05 22.68 15.89
N GLU A 491 -1.23 22.05 15.81
CA GLU A 491 -2.14 22.23 14.68
C GLU A 491 -2.94 23.55 14.82
N LEU A 492 -2.76 24.48 13.89
CA LEU A 492 -3.54 25.72 13.80
C LEU A 492 -4.75 25.48 12.89
N LEU A 493 -5.86 25.06 13.49
CA LEU A 493 -7.11 24.71 12.80
C LEU A 493 -8.12 25.87 12.76
N GLY A 494 -9.12 25.77 11.88
CA GLY A 494 -10.22 26.73 11.79
C GLY A 494 -10.38 27.35 10.40
N ASN A 495 -11.32 28.29 10.27
CA ASN A 495 -11.46 29.11 9.05
C ASN A 495 -10.30 30.13 8.96
N PRO A 496 -10.11 30.83 7.82
CA PRO A 496 -8.99 31.76 7.65
C PRO A 496 -8.88 32.84 8.74
N VAL A 497 -10.00 33.35 9.25
CA VAL A 497 -10.02 34.37 10.31
C VAL A 497 -9.49 33.79 11.63
N VAL A 498 -9.99 32.61 12.03
CA VAL A 498 -9.54 31.90 13.23
C VAL A 498 -8.08 31.51 13.12
N GLN A 499 -7.66 31.00 11.95
CA GLN A 499 -6.27 30.65 11.70
C GLN A 499 -5.35 31.87 11.78
N ASN A 500 -5.77 33.03 11.25
CA ASN A 500 -4.99 34.27 11.36
C ASN A 500 -4.77 34.66 12.82
N GLN A 501 -5.82 34.64 13.64
CA GLN A 501 -5.68 34.90 15.07
C GLN A 501 -4.76 33.87 15.75
N ALA A 502 -4.90 32.58 15.42
CA ALA A 502 -4.07 31.52 15.97
C ALA A 502 -2.58 31.67 15.61
N VAL A 503 -2.26 32.15 14.40
CA VAL A 503 -0.89 32.52 14.01
C VAL A 503 -0.37 33.66 14.89
N GLN A 504 -1.18 34.72 15.12
CA GLN A 504 -0.79 35.84 15.98
C GLN A 504 -0.53 35.40 17.42
N ASP A 505 -1.38 34.55 17.97
CA ASP A 505 -1.26 34.03 19.33
C ASP A 505 -0.03 33.12 19.46
N PHE A 506 0.19 32.24 18.49
CA PHE A 506 1.36 31.36 18.45
C PHE A 506 2.68 32.15 18.35
N ALA A 507 2.74 33.16 17.48
CA ALA A 507 3.94 33.99 17.33
C ALA A 507 4.27 34.79 18.60
N ARG A 508 3.25 35.28 19.32
CA ARG A 508 3.42 35.95 20.62
C ARG A 508 3.92 34.99 21.70
N ALA A 509 3.40 33.76 21.74
CA ALA A 509 3.83 32.74 22.70
C ALA A 509 5.22 32.15 22.36
N HIS A 510 5.56 32.09 21.07
CA HIS A 510 6.78 31.47 20.57
C HIS A 510 7.48 32.36 19.53
N PRO A 511 8.17 33.45 19.96
CA PRO A 511 8.81 34.39 19.04
C PRO A 511 9.86 33.76 18.12
N ASN A 512 10.52 32.70 18.59
CA ASN A 512 11.50 31.93 17.82
C ASN A 512 10.91 30.65 17.20
N GLY A 513 9.58 30.50 17.20
CA GLY A 513 8.89 29.33 16.68
C GLY A 513 8.82 29.31 15.15
N LEU A 514 8.46 28.16 14.59
CA LEU A 514 8.28 27.96 13.15
C LEU A 514 6.84 27.60 12.83
N ILE A 515 6.33 28.06 11.69
CA ILE A 515 5.01 27.71 11.17
C ILE A 515 5.16 27.11 9.78
N VAL A 516 4.60 25.91 9.59
CA VAL A 516 4.53 25.21 8.31
C VAL A 516 3.15 25.41 7.69
N LEU A 517 3.08 25.72 6.41
CA LEU A 517 1.81 25.83 5.69
C LEU A 517 1.89 25.27 4.27
N HIS A 518 0.72 24.94 3.74
CA HIS A 518 0.54 24.60 2.33
C HIS A 518 0.05 25.79 1.54
N VAL A 519 0.75 26.11 0.45
CA VAL A 519 0.35 27.14 -0.52
C VAL A 519 0.21 26.51 -1.90
N HIS A 520 -0.67 27.04 -2.75
CA HIS A 520 -0.82 26.48 -4.09
C HIS A 520 0.44 26.68 -4.94
N ARG A 521 1.00 27.90 -4.88
CA ARG A 521 2.30 28.30 -5.40
C ARG A 521 2.90 29.34 -4.45
N PRO A 522 4.24 29.40 -4.30
CA PRO A 522 4.87 30.43 -3.48
C PRO A 522 4.69 31.80 -4.13
N ASP A 523 4.38 32.82 -3.34
CA ASP A 523 4.36 34.20 -3.77
C ASP A 523 5.69 34.93 -3.50
N ALA A 524 5.78 36.22 -3.81
CA ALA A 524 7.00 37.00 -3.60
C ALA A 524 7.41 37.11 -2.12
N ASN A 525 6.45 37.04 -1.19
CA ASN A 525 6.74 37.08 0.25
C ASN A 525 7.25 35.74 0.74
N ASP A 526 6.66 34.63 0.28
CA ASP A 526 7.16 33.27 0.54
C ASP A 526 8.62 33.13 0.11
N LEU A 527 9.00 33.72 -1.00
CA LEU A 527 10.36 33.62 -1.55
C LEU A 527 11.36 34.63 -0.95
N ARG A 528 10.87 35.61 -0.21
CA ARG A 528 11.70 36.64 0.43
C ARG A 528 11.91 36.38 1.91
N TYR A 529 10.85 36.06 2.65
CA TYR A 529 10.85 36.05 4.11
C TYR A 529 10.76 34.65 4.73
N ALA A 530 10.34 33.62 3.99
CA ALA A 530 10.28 32.26 4.52
C ALA A 530 11.67 31.64 4.67
N LEU A 531 11.80 30.59 5.48
CA LEU A 531 13.06 29.84 5.62
C LEU A 531 13.25 28.82 4.51
N LEU A 532 12.17 28.17 4.09
CA LEU A 532 12.18 27.09 3.11
C LEU A 532 10.88 27.11 2.29
N ALA A 533 11.00 26.97 0.98
CA ALA A 533 9.90 26.64 0.08
C ALA A 533 10.26 25.39 -0.73
N GLN A 534 9.42 24.37 -0.70
CA GLN A 534 9.60 23.14 -1.48
C GLN A 534 8.28 22.65 -2.08
N PRO A 535 8.29 21.99 -3.25
CA PRO A 535 7.09 21.39 -3.79
C PRO A 535 6.62 20.24 -2.90
N PHE A 536 5.29 20.07 -2.81
CA PHE A 536 4.66 18.96 -2.12
C PHE A 536 3.41 18.50 -2.87
N ARG A 537 3.48 17.35 -3.55
CA ARG A 537 2.41 16.84 -4.43
C ARG A 537 1.98 17.92 -5.44
N SER A 538 0.73 18.34 -5.42
CA SER A 538 0.15 19.38 -6.28
C SER A 538 0.19 20.79 -5.66
N SER A 539 0.80 20.94 -4.49
CA SER A 539 0.97 22.22 -3.78
C SER A 539 2.45 22.43 -3.44
N TRP A 540 2.71 23.43 -2.61
CA TRP A 540 4.01 23.71 -2.00
C TRP A 540 3.89 23.65 -0.49
N LEU A 541 5.00 23.30 0.15
CA LEU A 541 5.20 23.41 1.58
C LEU A 541 6.17 24.54 1.83
N VAL A 542 5.76 25.47 2.69
CA VAL A 542 6.57 26.63 3.07
C VAL A 542 6.73 26.63 4.59
N VAL A 543 7.96 26.90 5.07
CA VAL A 543 8.29 26.98 6.49
C VAL A 543 8.71 28.40 6.81
N TRP A 544 8.00 29.03 7.74
CA TRP A 544 8.17 30.43 8.12
C TRP A 544 8.65 30.57 9.57
N PRO A 545 9.42 31.62 9.90
CA PRO A 545 9.49 32.12 11.26
C PRO A 545 8.10 32.60 11.70
N ALA A 546 7.70 32.28 12.93
CA ALA A 546 6.34 32.58 13.41
C ALA A 546 6.04 34.08 13.40
N THR A 547 6.99 34.91 13.85
CA THR A 547 6.85 36.38 13.89
C THR A 547 6.75 36.99 12.50
N SER A 548 7.59 36.57 11.55
CA SER A 548 7.54 37.07 10.17
C SER A 548 6.21 36.78 9.48
N LEU A 549 5.64 35.57 9.69
CA LEU A 549 4.33 35.24 9.15
C LEU A 549 3.20 36.00 9.84
N ALA A 550 3.31 36.24 11.15
CA ALA A 550 2.36 37.04 11.91
C ALA A 550 2.35 38.50 11.45
N ASP A 551 3.52 39.13 11.30
CA ASP A 551 3.65 40.50 10.80
C ASP A 551 3.00 40.64 9.42
N LEU A 552 3.33 39.72 8.50
CA LEU A 552 2.76 39.72 7.15
C LEU A 552 1.23 39.62 7.17
N ARG A 553 0.66 38.73 7.99
CA ARG A 553 -0.81 38.58 8.13
C ARG A 553 -1.49 39.76 8.82
N ALA A 554 -0.74 40.56 9.59
CA ALA A 554 -1.22 41.80 10.17
C ALA A 554 -1.09 43.01 9.21
N GLY A 555 -0.56 42.80 8.00
CA GLY A 555 -0.30 43.88 7.04
C GLY A 555 0.97 44.68 7.33
N LEU A 556 1.84 44.17 8.20
CA LEU A 556 3.14 44.74 8.51
C LEU A 556 4.22 44.14 7.59
N ILE A 557 5.32 44.86 7.41
CA ILE A 557 6.48 44.38 6.65
C ILE A 557 7.38 43.58 7.61
N PRO A 558 7.60 42.28 7.36
CA PRO A 558 8.48 41.47 8.21
C PRO A 558 9.93 41.96 8.16
N PRO A 559 10.74 41.71 9.21
CA PRO A 559 12.17 41.97 9.15
C PRO A 559 12.83 41.10 8.07
N GLU A 560 13.83 41.66 7.39
CA GLU A 560 14.61 40.91 6.39
C GLU A 560 15.33 39.73 7.04
N PRO A 561 15.19 38.50 6.52
CA PRO A 561 15.89 37.35 7.07
C PRO A 561 17.39 37.45 6.79
N ALA A 562 18.19 36.91 7.70
CA ALA A 562 19.65 36.88 7.54
C ALA A 562 20.12 36.06 6.32
N GLN A 563 19.28 35.16 5.82
CA GLN A 563 19.52 34.39 4.59
C GLN A 563 18.26 34.41 3.73
N PRO A 564 18.39 34.43 2.40
CA PRO A 564 17.24 34.32 1.52
C PRO A 564 16.54 32.97 1.69
N THR A 565 15.25 32.92 1.34
CA THR A 565 14.47 31.69 1.37
C THR A 565 15.15 30.58 0.57
N ARG A 566 15.32 29.42 1.20
CA ARG A 566 15.86 28.25 0.52
C ARG A 566 14.77 27.63 -0.35
N ILE A 567 14.95 27.61 -1.66
CA ILE A 567 14.07 26.91 -2.58
C ILE A 567 14.65 25.51 -2.81
N TYR A 568 13.84 24.47 -2.62
CA TYR A 568 14.23 23.10 -2.92
C TYR A 568 13.36 22.54 -4.05
N PRO A 569 13.95 21.80 -5.02
CA PRO A 569 15.39 21.60 -5.25
C PRO A 569 16.08 22.87 -5.76
N ALA A 570 17.27 23.20 -5.23
CA ALA A 570 17.97 24.46 -5.52
C ALA A 570 18.49 24.58 -6.97
N ASP A 571 18.84 23.44 -7.57
CA ASP A 571 19.47 23.37 -8.91
C ASP A 571 18.47 23.15 -10.04
N ASP A 572 17.18 23.03 -9.72
CA ASP A 572 16.18 22.68 -10.69
C ASP A 572 15.46 23.93 -11.20
N TRP A 573 15.79 24.29 -12.45
CA TRP A 573 15.30 25.49 -13.14
C TRP A 573 13.77 25.58 -13.16
N ARG A 574 13.05 24.45 -13.06
CA ARG A 574 11.57 24.40 -13.02
C ARG A 574 10.98 25.00 -11.76
N TYR A 575 11.78 25.09 -10.70
CA TYR A 575 11.39 25.64 -9.40
C TYR A 575 11.98 27.03 -9.16
N ARG A 576 12.78 27.54 -10.12
CA ARG A 576 13.17 28.95 -10.15
C ARG A 576 12.02 29.74 -10.75
N VAL A 577 11.47 30.68 -9.98
CA VAL A 577 10.50 31.63 -10.52
C VAL A 577 11.20 32.43 -11.62
N GLN A 578 10.69 32.36 -12.85
CA GLN A 578 11.17 33.24 -13.92
C GLN A 578 10.96 34.70 -13.47
N PRO A 579 11.96 35.58 -13.65
CA PRO A 579 11.89 36.96 -13.21
C PRO A 579 10.74 37.74 -13.84
#